data_AF-G4YTJ5-F1
#
_entry.id   AF-G4YTJ5-F1
#
_cell.length_a   1.000
_cell.length_b   1.000
_cell.length_c   1.000
_cell.angle_alpha   90.00
_cell.angle_beta   90.00
_cell.angle_gamma   90.00
#
_symmetry.space_group_name_H-M   'P 1'
#
loop_
_entity.id
_entity.type
_entity.pdbx_description
1 polymer ?
#
loop_
_entity_poly.entity_id
_entity_poly.type
_entity_poly.pdbx_seq_one_letter_code
_entity_poly.pdbx_strand_id
1 'polypeptide(L)'
;MPNAQFSRLHRVLAALSDVVSYPEADYHIRLHGVFRADPGVEKIDESWYQAFYGSTYYGLYFGTPEKVDMVHVKGNGAFYVALVEDLCPQYAYDLERGMILNTNMFALKNILRELSPQWYQVHTTQTQQESDADYKFLFGGTAREIYREPRVDNGVYVLPWRRIFIPVDAMETLGAMMQSEWHRFELDVPEIHAELTPGMLDPDPTLSQENILRAAFLGSSRLPLLAHLPTDSRWYKGMLELKHAKAFRVLKENGWGRQLPTCSTVGDAAAILSSESSDTPKDSSLRDHVRQLQQRVDHFNHTLIVVSASADGPFTIWDGNHRAIALALTQPDSHLLLVYMGVSPSFASPHRGSLYCP
;
A
#
# COMPACT_ATOMS: atom_id res chain seq x y z
N MET A 1 2.06 37.02 10.20
CA MET A 1 0.59 36.85 10.17
C MET A 1 -0.05 37.77 11.20
N PRO A 2 -1.10 38.56 10.87
CA PRO A 2 -1.80 39.42 11.83
C PRO A 2 -2.61 38.63 12.87
N ASN A 3 -2.66 39.09 14.13
CA ASN A 3 -3.30 38.40 15.26
C ASN A 3 -4.78 38.03 15.02
N ALA A 4 -5.54 38.87 14.30
CA ALA A 4 -6.96 38.59 14.01
C ALA A 4 -7.16 37.38 13.08
N GLN A 5 -6.23 37.14 12.15
CA GLN A 5 -6.27 35.96 11.28
C GLN A 5 -5.84 34.69 12.04
N PHE A 6 -4.92 34.81 13.00
CA PHE A 6 -4.53 33.71 13.90
C PHE A 6 -5.69 33.22 14.74
N SER A 7 -6.43 34.15 15.36
CA SER A 7 -7.62 33.80 16.14
C SER A 7 -8.75 33.21 15.30
N ARG A 8 -8.83 33.51 14.00
CA ARG A 8 -9.79 32.87 13.07
C ARG A 8 -9.34 31.46 12.71
N LEU A 9 -8.06 31.26 12.39
CA LEU A 9 -7.49 29.96 12.05
C LEU A 9 -7.54 28.98 13.22
N HIS A 10 -7.14 29.42 14.41
CA HIS A 10 -7.20 28.60 15.63
C HIS A 10 -8.65 28.17 15.90
N ARG A 11 -9.63 29.03 15.64
CA ARG A 11 -11.06 28.68 15.72
C ARG A 11 -11.50 27.69 14.64
N VAL A 12 -10.97 27.75 13.43
CA VAL A 12 -11.25 26.78 12.37
C VAL A 12 -10.64 25.42 12.69
N LEU A 13 -9.38 25.36 13.10
CA LEU A 13 -8.73 24.10 13.49
C LEU A 13 -9.36 23.49 14.75
N ALA A 14 -9.75 24.32 15.72
CA ALA A 14 -10.52 23.86 16.89
C ALA A 14 -11.92 23.39 16.50
N ALA A 15 -12.63 24.11 15.63
CA ALA A 15 -13.95 23.69 15.13
C ALA A 15 -13.85 22.39 14.31
N LEU A 16 -12.81 22.21 13.51
CA LEU A 16 -12.51 20.96 12.82
C LEU A 16 -12.19 19.81 13.78
N SER A 17 -11.63 20.12 14.97
CA SER A 17 -11.44 19.17 16.07
C SER A 17 -12.74 18.85 16.82
N ASP A 18 -13.72 19.76 16.83
CA ASP A 18 -15.03 19.59 17.49
C ASP A 18 -16.08 18.90 16.58
N VAL A 19 -15.99 19.07 15.25
CA VAL A 19 -16.85 18.41 14.25
C VAL A 19 -16.65 16.87 14.21
N VAL A 20 -15.57 16.38 14.83
CA VAL A 20 -15.13 14.97 14.91
C VAL A 20 -16.01 14.06 15.78
N SER A 21 -17.05 14.60 16.41
CA SER A 21 -17.99 13.80 17.22
C SER A 21 -19.25 13.36 16.47
N TYR A 22 -19.37 13.66 15.18
CA TYR A 22 -20.50 13.24 14.34
C TYR A 22 -20.17 11.97 13.52
N PRO A 23 -21.02 10.93 13.55
CA PRO A 23 -20.71 9.60 12.99
C PRO A 23 -20.72 9.49 11.46
N GLU A 24 -20.84 10.59 10.72
CA GLU A 24 -21.04 10.59 9.26
C GLU A 24 -19.89 11.23 8.46
N ALA A 25 -18.84 11.74 9.13
CA ALA A 25 -17.63 12.24 8.48
C ALA A 25 -16.37 11.75 9.23
N ASP A 26 -15.65 10.79 8.64
CA ASP A 26 -14.51 10.04 9.23
C ASP A 26 -13.20 10.85 9.45
N TYR A 27 -13.27 12.17 9.66
CA TYR A 27 -12.07 12.97 9.94
C TYR A 27 -11.80 13.00 11.44
N HIS A 28 -10.92 12.12 11.93
CA HIS A 28 -10.59 12.10 13.35
C HIS A 28 -9.32 12.89 13.67
N ILE A 29 -9.40 14.22 13.64
CA ILE A 29 -8.22 15.08 13.74
C ILE A 29 -8.17 15.79 15.09
N ARG A 30 -7.02 15.72 15.78
CA ARG A 30 -6.75 16.43 17.04
C ARG A 30 -5.67 17.49 16.84
N LEU A 31 -5.99 18.74 17.14
CA LEU A 31 -4.99 19.82 17.25
C LEU A 31 -4.36 19.79 18.64
N HIS A 32 -3.05 19.61 18.71
CA HIS A 32 -2.30 19.68 19.97
C HIS A 32 -1.86 21.11 20.31
N GLY A 33 -1.62 21.94 19.30
CA GLY A 33 -1.29 23.35 19.50
C GLY A 33 -0.77 24.02 18.24
N VAL A 34 -0.56 25.33 18.33
CA VAL A 34 0.05 26.13 17.26
C VAL A 34 1.24 26.88 17.84
N PHE A 35 2.40 26.67 17.23
CA PHE A 35 3.68 27.13 17.71
C PHE A 35 4.29 28.09 16.71
N ARG A 36 4.95 29.12 17.20
CA ARG A 36 5.79 29.95 16.34
C ARG A 36 7.12 29.23 16.16
N ALA A 37 7.46 28.87 14.94
CA ALA A 37 8.80 28.42 14.58
C ALA A 37 9.64 29.66 14.26
N ASP A 38 10.67 29.88 15.07
CA ASP A 38 11.69 30.89 14.83
C ASP A 38 13.00 30.15 14.55
N PRO A 39 13.37 29.98 13.27
CA PRO A 39 14.49 29.12 12.89
C PRO A 39 15.88 29.65 13.31
N GLY A 40 15.94 30.73 14.09
CA GLY A 40 17.20 31.29 14.62
C GLY A 40 18.11 31.91 13.56
N VAL A 41 17.60 32.08 12.33
CA VAL A 41 18.26 32.73 11.21
C VAL A 41 17.53 34.03 10.88
N GLU A 42 18.26 35.09 10.53
CA GLU A 42 17.65 36.38 10.15
C GLU A 42 16.69 36.25 8.96
N LYS A 43 16.94 35.29 8.07
CA LYS A 43 16.13 35.02 6.89
C LYS A 43 16.25 33.56 6.46
N ILE A 44 15.11 32.93 6.20
CA ILE A 44 15.07 31.58 5.61
C ILE A 44 15.43 31.70 4.13
N ASP A 45 16.38 30.89 3.68
CA ASP A 45 16.81 30.79 2.28
C ASP A 45 16.66 29.36 1.75
N GLU A 46 17.09 29.14 0.50
CA GLU A 46 16.96 27.82 -0.12
C GLU A 46 17.84 26.75 0.55
N SER A 47 18.98 27.15 1.12
CA SER A 47 19.87 26.23 1.83
C SER A 47 19.22 25.72 3.12
N TRP A 48 18.46 26.58 3.81
CA TRP A 48 17.66 26.19 4.95
C TRP A 48 16.61 25.14 4.57
N TYR A 49 15.90 25.32 3.45
CA TYR A 49 14.93 24.33 2.96
C TYR A 49 15.59 23.01 2.56
N GLN A 50 16.76 23.06 1.91
CA GLN A 50 17.54 21.86 1.59
C GLN A 50 17.97 21.11 2.85
N ALA A 51 18.39 21.83 3.89
CA ALA A 51 18.75 21.24 5.17
C ALA A 51 17.53 20.66 5.90
N PHE A 52 16.39 21.35 5.87
CA PHE A 52 15.15 20.91 6.50
C PHE A 52 14.59 19.63 5.86
N TYR A 53 14.49 19.60 4.52
CA TYR A 53 13.97 18.45 3.79
C TYR A 53 15.00 17.32 3.60
N GLY A 54 16.30 17.62 3.69
CA GLY A 54 17.36 16.63 3.52
C GLY A 54 17.26 15.86 2.21
N SER A 55 17.28 14.53 2.28
CA SER A 55 17.16 13.65 1.10
C SER A 55 15.79 13.71 0.41
N THR A 56 14.79 14.34 1.03
CA THR A 56 13.44 14.52 0.47
C THR A 56 13.24 15.90 -0.18
N TYR A 57 14.29 16.72 -0.25
CA TYR A 57 14.22 18.02 -0.90
C TYR A 57 13.88 17.89 -2.39
N TYR A 58 12.92 18.68 -2.85
CA TYR A 58 12.38 18.61 -4.22
C TYR A 58 12.26 20.00 -4.85
N GLY A 59 12.38 20.07 -6.18
CA GLY A 59 12.14 21.30 -6.93
C GLY A 59 10.66 21.56 -7.19
N LEU A 60 10.26 22.83 -7.16
CA LEU A 60 8.91 23.25 -7.53
C LEU A 60 8.90 23.74 -8.97
N TYR A 61 7.94 23.25 -9.76
CA TYR A 61 7.76 23.62 -11.17
C TYR A 61 6.30 24.04 -11.36
N PHE A 62 6.06 25.25 -11.87
CA PHE A 62 4.70 25.79 -12.08
C PHE A 62 4.39 25.95 -13.57
N GLY A 63 4.33 24.84 -14.29
CA GLY A 63 4.02 24.84 -15.72
C GLY A 63 5.13 25.40 -16.62
N THR A 64 6.31 25.64 -16.04
CA THR A 64 7.55 26.00 -16.75
C THR A 64 8.65 25.00 -16.41
N PRO A 65 9.64 24.79 -17.29
CA PRO A 65 10.81 23.96 -16.99
C PRO A 65 11.77 24.61 -15.99
N GLU A 66 11.55 25.89 -15.67
CA GLU A 66 12.36 26.61 -14.68
C GLU A 66 11.94 26.22 -13.27
N LYS A 67 12.93 25.76 -12.50
CA LYS A 67 12.75 25.47 -11.08
C LYS A 67 12.53 26.77 -10.32
N VAL A 68 11.47 26.80 -9.52
CA VAL A 68 11.19 27.89 -8.57
C VAL A 68 11.73 27.47 -7.19
N ASP A 69 12.53 28.34 -6.59
CA ASP A 69 13.07 28.11 -5.25
C ASP A 69 11.94 28.05 -4.20
N MET A 70 12.08 27.14 -3.23
CA MET A 70 11.13 26.97 -2.15
C MET A 70 10.92 28.27 -1.37
N VAL A 71 11.95 29.09 -1.19
CA VAL A 71 11.83 30.39 -0.50
C VAL A 71 10.80 31.32 -1.16
N HIS A 72 10.62 31.26 -2.48
CA HIS A 72 9.63 32.07 -3.19
C HIS A 72 8.20 31.58 -2.98
N VAL A 73 8.02 30.31 -2.62
CA VAL A 73 6.71 29.67 -2.48
C VAL A 73 6.30 29.49 -1.00
N LYS A 74 7.27 29.25 -0.14
CA LYS A 74 7.11 28.98 1.30
C LYS A 74 7.40 30.21 2.17
N GLY A 75 8.06 31.21 1.63
CA GLY A 75 8.42 32.44 2.33
C GLY A 75 9.82 32.39 2.94
N ASN A 76 10.24 33.52 3.52
CA ASN A 76 11.60 33.71 4.01
C ASN A 76 11.67 34.19 5.47
N GLY A 77 10.55 34.15 6.20
CA GLY A 77 10.43 34.68 7.55
C GLY A 77 9.83 33.67 8.52
N ALA A 78 9.70 34.08 9.79
CA ALA A 78 9.10 33.24 10.83
C ALA A 78 7.68 32.80 10.46
N PHE A 79 7.36 31.56 10.81
CA PHE A 79 6.09 30.92 10.49
C PHE A 79 5.48 30.25 11.71
N TYR A 80 4.22 29.85 11.58
CA TYR A 80 3.51 29.09 12.61
C TYR A 80 3.37 27.64 12.15
N VAL A 81 3.58 26.71 13.08
CA VAL A 81 3.42 25.27 12.91
C VAL A 81 2.22 24.83 13.75
N ALA A 82 1.20 24.30 13.10
CA ALA A 82 0.10 23.64 13.79
C ALA A 82 0.45 22.16 13.95
N LEU A 83 0.51 21.67 15.19
CA LEU A 83 0.69 20.25 15.46
C LEU A 83 -0.67 19.58 15.45
N VAL A 84 -0.85 18.70 14.47
CA VAL A 84 -2.10 17.99 14.23
C VAL A 84 -1.82 16.50 14.25
N GLU A 85 -2.64 15.76 14.99
CA GLU A 85 -2.64 14.30 15.04
C GLU A 85 -3.90 13.79 14.35
N ASP A 86 -3.73 12.79 13.49
CA ASP A 86 -4.85 12.01 12.97
C ASP A 86 -5.06 10.78 13.86
N LEU A 87 -6.19 10.74 14.55
CA LEU A 87 -6.57 9.67 15.47
C LEU A 87 -7.09 8.44 14.70
N CYS A 88 -7.54 8.59 13.46
CA CYS A 88 -8.00 7.50 12.60
C CYS A 88 -7.41 7.66 11.19
N PRO A 89 -6.08 7.47 11.04
CA PRO A 89 -5.42 7.73 9.77
C PRO A 89 -5.89 6.77 8.68
N GLN A 90 -6.34 7.36 7.58
CA GLN A 90 -6.61 6.66 6.33
C GLN A 90 -5.46 6.91 5.35
N TYR A 91 -5.04 5.88 4.63
CA TYR A 91 -3.91 5.96 3.70
C TYR A 91 -4.31 5.54 2.30
N ALA A 92 -3.79 6.25 1.29
CA ALA A 92 -3.90 5.89 -0.12
C ALA A 92 -2.53 5.99 -0.81
N TYR A 93 -2.31 5.14 -1.81
CA TYR A 93 -1.13 5.19 -2.66
C TYR A 93 -1.37 6.15 -3.83
N ASP A 94 -0.55 7.19 -3.93
CA ASP A 94 -0.53 8.09 -5.07
C ASP A 94 0.40 7.49 -6.14
N LEU A 95 -0.23 6.89 -7.17
CA LEU A 95 0.48 6.24 -8.28
C LEU A 95 1.34 7.23 -9.08
N GLU A 96 0.91 8.49 -9.19
CA GLU A 96 1.65 9.52 -9.95
C GLU A 96 2.93 9.95 -9.21
N ARG A 97 2.88 9.96 -7.87
CA ARG A 97 3.98 10.43 -7.03
C ARG A 97 4.81 9.31 -6.41
N GLY A 98 4.36 8.06 -6.55
CA GLY A 98 5.02 6.89 -5.98
C GLY A 98 5.13 6.96 -4.45
N MET A 99 4.13 7.54 -3.78
CA MET A 99 4.18 7.75 -2.34
C MET A 99 2.84 7.44 -1.66
N ILE A 100 2.90 7.13 -0.37
CA ILE A 100 1.72 6.84 0.45
C ILE A 100 1.34 8.11 1.17
N LEU A 101 0.06 8.46 1.11
CA LEU A 101 -0.47 9.69 1.65
C LEU A 101 -1.48 9.35 2.73
N ASN A 102 -1.39 10.01 3.88
CA ASN A 102 -2.53 10.08 4.77
C ASN A 102 -3.61 10.94 4.08
N THR A 103 -4.71 10.32 3.66
CA THR A 103 -5.78 10.94 2.88
C THR A 103 -6.52 12.01 3.67
N ASN A 104 -6.71 11.81 4.98
CA ASN A 104 -7.33 12.79 5.87
C ASN A 104 -6.46 14.05 6.01
N MET A 105 -5.15 13.88 6.20
CA MET A 105 -4.21 15.00 6.25
C MET A 105 -4.09 15.71 4.90
N PHE A 106 -4.18 14.97 3.80
CA PHE A 106 -4.20 15.53 2.46
C PHE A 106 -5.50 16.32 2.19
N ALA A 107 -6.65 15.81 2.61
CA ALA A 107 -7.93 16.50 2.53
C ALA A 107 -7.94 17.77 3.40
N LEU A 108 -7.46 17.68 4.65
CA LEU A 108 -7.29 18.83 5.54
C LEU A 108 -6.40 19.89 4.88
N LYS A 109 -5.30 19.47 4.25
CA LYS A 109 -4.42 20.37 3.50
C LYS A 109 -5.14 21.11 2.38
N ASN A 110 -5.99 20.43 1.62
CA ASN A 110 -6.75 21.06 0.54
C ASN A 110 -7.79 22.05 1.08
N ILE A 111 -8.53 21.67 2.12
CA ILE A 111 -9.50 22.55 2.80
C ILE A 111 -8.81 23.81 3.32
N LEU A 112 -7.67 23.67 4.00
CA LEU A 112 -6.91 24.83 4.51
C LEU A 112 -6.40 25.73 3.38
N ARG A 113 -5.97 25.15 2.26
CA ARG A 113 -5.54 25.91 1.07
C ARG A 113 -6.69 26.69 0.43
N GLU A 114 -7.88 26.12 0.34
CA GLU A 114 -9.07 26.82 -0.16
C GLU A 114 -9.43 28.01 0.74
N LEU A 115 -9.34 27.82 2.06
CA LEU A 115 -9.67 28.85 3.04
C LEU A 115 -8.62 29.98 3.11
N SER A 116 -7.35 29.71 2.78
CA SER A 116 -6.35 30.76 2.59
C SER A 116 -5.25 30.37 1.60
N PRO A 117 -5.43 30.68 0.31
CA PRO A 117 -4.54 30.23 -0.76
C PRO A 117 -3.12 30.84 -0.71
N GLN A 118 -2.92 31.91 0.05
CA GLN A 118 -1.66 32.65 0.12
C GLN A 118 -0.79 32.34 1.36
N TRP A 119 -1.28 31.52 2.30
CA TRP A 119 -0.69 31.47 3.65
C TRP A 119 -0.43 30.06 4.21
N TYR A 120 -0.84 28.99 3.52
CA TYR A 120 -0.71 27.62 4.03
C TYR A 120 0.16 26.71 3.17
N GLN A 121 1.18 26.18 3.83
CA GLN A 121 2.03 25.10 3.36
C GLN A 121 1.89 23.97 4.39
N VAL A 122 1.13 22.93 4.07
CA VAL A 122 1.05 21.76 4.95
C VAL A 122 2.21 20.84 4.64
N HIS A 123 3.07 20.69 5.64
CA HIS A 123 4.10 19.67 5.75
C HIS A 123 3.56 18.55 6.63
N THR A 124 3.66 17.31 6.18
CA THR A 124 3.17 16.14 6.90
C THR A 124 4.33 15.19 7.12
N THR A 125 4.66 14.93 8.38
CA THR A 125 5.56 13.84 8.74
C THR A 125 4.76 12.56 8.81
N GLN A 126 5.24 11.52 8.15
CA GLN A 126 4.54 10.24 8.06
C GLN A 126 5.04 9.25 9.11
N THR A 127 6.22 9.50 9.69
CA THR A 127 6.82 8.65 10.71
C THR A 127 7.18 9.44 11.97
N GLN A 128 7.25 8.75 13.11
CA GLN A 128 7.76 9.34 14.35
C GLN A 128 9.21 9.83 14.18
N GLN A 129 10.02 9.13 13.38
CA GLN A 129 11.41 9.54 13.11
C GLN A 129 11.48 10.84 12.30
N GLU A 130 10.66 10.97 11.26
CA GLU A 130 10.50 12.23 10.52
C GLU A 130 9.97 13.34 11.43
N SER A 131 8.96 13.02 12.24
CA SER A 131 8.42 13.96 13.22
C SER A 131 9.51 14.43 14.19
N ASP A 132 10.25 13.52 14.81
CA ASP A 132 11.32 13.85 15.74
C ASP A 132 12.48 14.60 15.07
N ALA A 133 12.79 14.29 13.80
CA ALA A 133 13.78 15.03 13.02
C ALA A 133 13.33 16.47 12.75
N ASP A 134 12.08 16.66 12.34
CA ASP A 134 11.47 17.97 12.14
C ASP A 134 11.40 18.75 13.44
N TYR A 135 10.98 18.10 14.54
CA TYR A 135 10.95 18.70 15.88
C TYR A 135 12.33 19.17 16.31
N LYS A 136 13.33 18.31 16.14
CA LYS A 136 14.71 18.63 16.48
C LYS A 136 15.24 19.78 15.63
N PHE A 137 14.89 19.81 14.35
CA PHE A 137 15.32 20.86 13.43
C PHE A 137 14.64 22.19 13.74
N LEU A 138 13.33 22.20 13.99
CA LEU A 138 12.52 23.41 14.16
C LEU A 138 12.61 23.98 15.58
N PHE A 139 12.78 23.14 16.59
CA PHE A 139 12.63 23.51 18.00
C PHE A 139 13.80 23.05 18.88
N GLY A 140 14.81 22.36 18.33
CA GLY A 140 16.02 21.97 19.07
C GLY A 140 15.86 20.77 20.01
N GLY A 141 14.72 20.07 19.99
CA GLY A 141 14.43 18.87 20.80
C GLY A 141 13.40 17.97 20.15
N THR A 142 13.17 16.78 20.68
CA THR A 142 12.17 15.81 20.16
C THR A 142 10.76 16.15 20.63
N ALA A 143 9.74 15.56 19.98
CA ALA A 143 8.35 15.73 20.40
C ALA A 143 8.15 15.34 21.88
N ARG A 144 8.83 14.28 22.35
CA ARG A 144 8.76 13.82 23.75
C ARG A 144 9.44 14.73 24.76
N GLU A 145 10.48 15.44 24.35
CA GLU A 145 11.17 16.39 25.22
C GLU A 145 10.38 17.70 25.35
N ILE A 146 9.69 18.08 24.27
CA ILE A 146 8.89 19.30 24.18
C ILE A 146 7.48 19.08 24.77
N TYR A 147 6.92 17.86 24.64
CA TYR A 147 5.62 17.47 25.17
C TYR A 147 5.75 16.26 26.10
N ARG A 148 5.22 16.35 27.32
CA ARG A 148 5.27 15.23 28.28
C ARG A 148 4.43 14.01 27.90
N GLU A 149 3.48 14.11 26.97
CA GLU A 149 2.71 12.96 26.48
C GLU A 149 2.10 13.21 25.08
N PRO A 150 2.88 13.24 23.99
CA PRO A 150 2.32 12.85 22.71
C PRO A 150 2.21 11.32 22.79
N ARG A 151 0.98 10.80 22.95
CA ARG A 151 0.70 9.40 22.64
C ARG A 151 0.76 9.19 21.13
N VAL A 152 1.90 9.49 20.52
CA VAL A 152 2.25 8.77 19.29
C VAL A 152 2.57 7.39 19.79
N ASP A 153 1.62 6.50 19.58
CA ASP A 153 1.72 5.12 20.01
C ASP A 153 3.07 4.57 19.51
N ASN A 154 3.91 4.08 20.43
CA ASN A 154 5.07 3.28 20.05
C ASN A 154 4.63 2.07 19.20
N GLY A 155 3.33 1.76 19.23
CA GLY A 155 2.61 0.72 18.51
C GLY A 155 2.21 1.02 17.07
N VAL A 156 2.65 2.09 16.40
CA VAL A 156 2.66 2.08 14.91
C VAL A 156 3.80 1.19 14.39
N TYR A 157 4.00 0.04 15.04
CA TYR A 157 4.50 -1.19 14.43
C TYR A 157 3.35 -1.83 13.66
N VAL A 158 3.06 -1.17 12.56
CA VAL A 158 2.38 -1.74 11.43
C VAL A 158 3.56 -1.94 10.47
N LEU A 159 4.35 -3.00 10.72
CA LEU A 159 5.37 -3.67 9.89
C LEU A 159 6.15 -2.86 8.83
N PRO A 160 7.43 -3.17 8.53
CA PRO A 160 8.06 -2.70 7.29
C PRO A 160 7.18 -2.92 6.04
N TRP A 161 6.34 -3.96 6.07
CA TRP A 161 5.34 -4.31 5.08
C TRP A 161 4.03 -3.51 5.19
N ARG A 162 3.48 -3.22 6.36
CA ARG A 162 2.17 -2.54 6.43
C ARG A 162 2.26 -1.04 6.13
N ARG A 163 3.46 -0.46 6.03
CA ARG A 163 3.64 0.88 5.42
C ARG A 163 3.23 0.92 3.96
N ILE A 164 3.22 -0.22 3.26
CA ILE A 164 2.96 -0.36 1.82
C ILE A 164 1.51 -0.79 1.55
N PHE A 165 0.87 -1.44 2.52
CA PHE A 165 -0.39 -2.14 2.31
C PHE A 165 -1.56 -1.44 3.00
N ILE A 166 -2.59 -1.08 2.21
CA ILE A 166 -3.82 -0.43 2.67
C ILE A 166 -4.94 -1.46 2.84
N PRO A 167 -5.84 -1.31 3.82
CA PRO A 167 -6.96 -2.23 4.00
C PRO A 167 -7.91 -2.20 2.80
N VAL A 168 -8.45 -3.36 2.42
CA VAL A 168 -9.42 -3.51 1.33
C VAL A 168 -10.51 -4.48 1.70
N ASP A 169 -11.63 -4.41 0.97
CA ASP A 169 -12.71 -5.38 1.11
C ASP A 169 -12.34 -6.72 0.47
N ALA A 170 -12.93 -7.81 0.98
CA ALA A 170 -12.75 -9.15 0.42
C ALA A 170 -13.21 -9.24 -1.04
N MET A 171 -14.24 -8.48 -1.44
CA MET A 171 -14.74 -8.43 -2.81
C MET A 171 -13.71 -7.84 -3.77
N GLU A 172 -12.90 -6.88 -3.33
CA GLU A 172 -11.82 -6.33 -4.15
C GLU A 172 -10.76 -7.40 -4.44
N THR A 173 -10.41 -8.20 -3.42
CA THR A 173 -9.48 -9.32 -3.59
C THR A 173 -10.05 -10.40 -4.52
N LEU A 174 -11.34 -10.72 -4.40
CA LEU A 174 -12.01 -11.64 -5.34
C LEU A 174 -12.03 -11.08 -6.76
N GLY A 175 -12.21 -9.78 -6.92
CA GLY A 175 -12.07 -9.09 -8.21
C GLY A 175 -10.68 -9.30 -8.81
N ALA A 176 -9.63 -9.07 -8.03
CA ALA A 176 -8.25 -9.29 -8.47
C ALA A 176 -7.98 -10.75 -8.88
N MET A 177 -8.51 -11.70 -8.11
CA MET A 177 -8.43 -13.12 -8.44
C MET A 177 -9.14 -13.42 -9.77
N MET A 178 -10.37 -12.92 -9.93
CA MET A 178 -11.18 -13.11 -11.14
C MET A 178 -10.51 -12.54 -12.39
N GLN A 179 -9.96 -11.33 -12.30
CA GLN A 179 -9.20 -10.71 -13.38
C GLN A 179 -8.06 -11.61 -13.87
N SER A 180 -7.40 -12.31 -12.96
CA SER A 180 -6.30 -13.22 -13.30
C SER A 180 -6.75 -14.56 -13.88
N GLU A 181 -7.99 -14.99 -13.57
CA GLU A 181 -8.53 -16.30 -13.95
C GLU A 181 -9.52 -16.23 -15.12
N TRP A 182 -10.03 -15.04 -15.49
CA TRP A 182 -11.10 -14.89 -16.50
C TRP A 182 -10.79 -15.58 -17.83
N HIS A 183 -9.52 -15.55 -18.26
CA HIS A 183 -9.03 -16.21 -19.47
C HIS A 183 -9.30 -17.72 -19.55
N ARG A 184 -9.68 -18.36 -18.44
CA ARG A 184 -9.98 -19.80 -18.37
C ARG A 184 -11.44 -20.14 -18.59
N PHE A 185 -12.32 -19.14 -18.57
CA PHE A 185 -13.75 -19.33 -18.72
C PHE A 185 -14.16 -18.98 -20.14
N GLU A 186 -14.32 -19.97 -21.01
CA GLU A 186 -15.00 -19.77 -22.29
C GLU A 186 -16.48 -20.13 -22.10
N LEU A 187 -17.38 -19.19 -22.38
CA LEU A 187 -18.82 -19.47 -22.30
C LEU A 187 -19.30 -19.87 -23.68
N ASP A 188 -20.22 -20.83 -23.73
CA ASP A 188 -20.81 -21.33 -24.98
C ASP A 188 -21.59 -20.26 -25.75
N VAL A 189 -21.98 -19.16 -25.08
CA VAL A 189 -22.68 -18.03 -25.66
C VAL A 189 -21.73 -16.81 -25.70
N PRO A 190 -21.13 -16.48 -26.86
CA PRO A 190 -20.14 -15.41 -26.99
C PRO A 190 -20.67 -14.04 -26.57
N GLU A 191 -21.96 -13.77 -26.78
CA GLU A 191 -22.61 -12.51 -26.41
C GLU A 191 -22.61 -12.31 -24.88
N ILE A 192 -22.93 -13.38 -24.12
CA ILE A 192 -22.89 -13.35 -22.65
C ILE A 192 -21.44 -13.22 -22.17
N HIS A 193 -20.50 -13.92 -22.82
CA HIS A 193 -19.09 -13.78 -22.46
C HIS A 193 -18.62 -12.32 -22.66
N ALA A 194 -18.96 -11.71 -23.79
CA ALA A 194 -18.62 -10.32 -24.08
C ALA A 194 -19.29 -9.33 -23.11
N GLU A 195 -20.54 -9.56 -22.74
CA GLU A 195 -21.28 -8.73 -21.76
C GLU A 195 -20.64 -8.78 -20.37
N LEU A 196 -20.20 -9.95 -19.92
CA LEU A 196 -19.63 -10.13 -18.58
C LEU A 196 -18.15 -9.71 -18.50
N THR A 197 -17.40 -9.80 -19.59
CA THR A 197 -15.95 -9.56 -19.63
C THR A 197 -15.51 -8.25 -18.96
N PRO A 198 -16.14 -7.08 -19.21
CA PRO A 198 -15.77 -5.83 -18.56
C PRO A 198 -15.79 -5.95 -17.03
N GLY A 199 -16.87 -6.48 -16.44
CA GLY A 199 -17.00 -6.63 -14.98
C GLY A 199 -16.07 -7.69 -14.38
N MET A 200 -15.49 -8.57 -15.19
CA MET A 200 -14.49 -9.56 -14.74
C MET A 200 -13.06 -9.05 -14.85
N LEU A 201 -12.76 -8.21 -15.85
CA LEU A 201 -11.43 -7.67 -16.11
C LEU A 201 -11.17 -6.32 -15.44
N ASP A 202 -12.21 -5.55 -15.13
CA ASP A 202 -12.14 -4.28 -14.41
C ASP A 202 -13.13 -4.29 -13.23
N PRO A 203 -12.79 -4.99 -12.13
CA PRO A 203 -13.74 -5.29 -11.08
C PRO A 203 -14.03 -4.07 -10.20
N ASP A 204 -15.29 -3.62 -10.16
CA ASP A 204 -15.77 -2.67 -9.16
C ASP A 204 -16.29 -3.44 -7.93
N PRO A 205 -15.65 -3.30 -6.74
CA PRO A 205 -16.07 -3.99 -5.53
C PRO A 205 -17.39 -3.45 -4.96
N THR A 206 -17.89 -2.31 -5.41
CA THR A 206 -19.15 -1.72 -4.93
C THR A 206 -20.38 -2.29 -5.65
N LEU A 207 -20.20 -2.94 -6.81
CA LEU A 207 -21.28 -3.52 -7.60
C LEU A 207 -21.62 -4.95 -7.13
N SER A 208 -22.62 -5.05 -6.25
CA SER A 208 -23.03 -6.31 -5.63
C SER A 208 -23.39 -7.42 -6.61
N GLN A 209 -24.06 -7.09 -7.72
CA GLN A 209 -24.45 -8.08 -8.72
C GLN A 209 -23.24 -8.68 -9.45
N GLU A 210 -22.25 -7.86 -9.80
CA GLU A 210 -21.03 -8.35 -10.43
C GLU A 210 -20.19 -9.18 -9.45
N ASN A 211 -20.11 -8.77 -8.19
CA ASN A 211 -19.45 -9.54 -7.13
C ASN A 211 -20.05 -10.95 -6.97
N ILE A 212 -21.38 -11.08 -7.04
CA ILE A 212 -22.05 -12.39 -6.98
C ILE A 212 -21.61 -13.27 -8.16
N LEU A 213 -21.54 -12.70 -9.36
CA LEU A 213 -21.11 -13.44 -10.56
C LEU A 213 -19.64 -13.86 -10.46
N ARG A 214 -18.74 -12.95 -10.05
CA ARG A 214 -17.32 -13.26 -9.81
C ARG A 214 -17.19 -14.41 -8.82
N ALA A 215 -17.90 -14.35 -7.71
CA ALA A 215 -17.88 -15.39 -6.68
C ALA A 215 -18.42 -16.73 -7.21
N ALA A 216 -19.44 -16.73 -8.08
CA ALA A 216 -19.97 -17.94 -8.69
C ALA A 216 -18.97 -18.60 -9.66
N PHE A 217 -18.31 -17.84 -10.52
CA PHE A 217 -17.29 -18.35 -11.45
C PHE A 217 -16.04 -18.84 -10.73
N LEU A 218 -15.53 -18.08 -9.77
CA LEU A 218 -14.42 -18.54 -8.94
C LEU A 218 -14.83 -19.75 -8.11
N GLY A 219 -16.07 -19.80 -7.63
CA GLY A 219 -16.64 -20.95 -6.93
C GLY A 219 -16.70 -22.21 -7.78
N SER A 220 -16.93 -22.12 -9.09
CA SER A 220 -16.98 -23.31 -9.96
C SER A 220 -15.60 -23.88 -10.30
N SER A 221 -14.58 -23.03 -10.38
CA SER A 221 -13.22 -23.41 -10.82
C SER A 221 -12.21 -23.55 -9.67
N ARG A 222 -12.38 -22.77 -8.61
CA ARG A 222 -11.42 -22.60 -7.50
C ARG A 222 -12.06 -22.90 -6.13
N LEU A 223 -13.16 -23.65 -6.10
CA LEU A 223 -13.84 -24.03 -4.85
C LEU A 223 -12.89 -24.54 -3.76
N PRO A 224 -11.91 -25.44 -4.05
CA PRO A 224 -11.02 -25.92 -3.02
C PRO A 224 -10.23 -24.78 -2.36
N LEU A 225 -9.65 -23.86 -3.15
CA LEU A 225 -8.90 -22.71 -2.62
C LEU A 225 -9.78 -21.78 -1.78
N LEU A 226 -10.97 -21.45 -2.28
CA LEU A 226 -11.93 -20.60 -1.58
C LEU A 226 -12.45 -21.22 -0.29
N ALA A 227 -12.70 -22.53 -0.28
CA ALA A 227 -13.19 -23.26 0.89
C ALA A 227 -12.16 -23.33 2.04
N HIS A 228 -10.89 -23.07 1.76
CA HIS A 228 -9.83 -22.97 2.77
C HIS A 228 -9.59 -21.55 3.28
N LEU A 229 -10.31 -20.55 2.76
CA LEU A 229 -10.18 -19.18 3.23
C LEU A 229 -10.93 -19.00 4.57
N PRO A 230 -10.24 -18.57 5.66
CA PRO A 230 -10.91 -18.23 6.91
C PRO A 230 -11.88 -17.05 6.73
N THR A 231 -13.05 -17.15 7.33
CA THR A 231 -14.08 -16.09 7.28
C THR A 231 -13.68 -14.82 8.02
N ASP A 232 -12.71 -14.90 8.91
CA ASP A 232 -12.15 -13.78 9.69
C ASP A 232 -10.93 -13.13 9.01
N SER A 233 -10.63 -13.50 7.76
CA SER A 233 -9.52 -12.92 7.00
C SER A 233 -9.69 -11.42 6.80
N ARG A 234 -8.67 -10.67 7.22
CA ARG A 234 -8.55 -9.24 6.93
C ARG A 234 -7.67 -9.04 5.71
N TRP A 235 -8.14 -8.25 4.76
CA TRP A 235 -7.47 -8.05 3.48
C TRP A 235 -6.80 -6.69 3.38
N TYR A 236 -5.65 -6.69 2.72
CA TYR A 236 -4.85 -5.50 2.45
C TYR A 236 -4.29 -5.56 1.03
N LYS A 237 -4.01 -4.43 0.38
CA LYS A 237 -3.30 -4.36 -0.92
C LYS A 237 -2.14 -3.39 -0.89
N GLY A 238 -1.06 -3.68 -1.59
CA GLY A 238 0.12 -2.81 -1.64
C GLY A 238 1.09 -3.15 -2.77
N MET A 239 2.03 -2.25 -3.05
CA MET A 239 3.05 -2.43 -4.10
C MET A 239 4.37 -2.93 -3.53
N LEU A 240 4.84 -4.09 -3.98
CA LEU A 240 6.04 -4.72 -3.44
C LEU A 240 7.09 -5.01 -4.51
N GLU A 241 8.36 -4.73 -4.20
CA GLU A 241 9.47 -5.16 -5.04
C GLU A 241 9.59 -6.68 -5.10
N LEU A 242 9.89 -7.22 -6.29
CA LEU A 242 10.03 -8.63 -6.57
C LEU A 242 11.04 -9.33 -5.64
N LYS A 243 12.12 -8.64 -5.23
CA LYS A 243 13.10 -9.17 -4.26
C LYS A 243 12.47 -9.69 -2.98
N HIS A 244 11.37 -9.08 -2.57
CA HIS A 244 10.64 -9.44 -1.37
C HIS A 244 9.63 -10.56 -1.63
N ALA A 245 8.95 -10.51 -2.79
CA ALA A 245 8.04 -11.58 -3.20
C ALA A 245 8.77 -12.93 -3.41
N LYS A 246 10.08 -12.90 -3.72
CA LYS A 246 10.93 -14.11 -3.75
C LYS A 246 10.97 -14.88 -2.43
N ALA A 247 10.73 -14.21 -1.29
CA ALA A 247 10.67 -14.87 0.02
C ALA A 247 9.30 -15.49 0.33
N PHE A 248 8.28 -15.24 -0.50
CA PHE A 248 6.95 -15.84 -0.32
C PHE A 248 7.00 -17.33 -0.64
N ARG A 249 6.23 -18.09 0.13
CA ARG A 249 6.14 -19.54 0.00
C ARG A 249 5.12 -19.91 -1.08
N VAL A 250 5.46 -20.92 -1.85
CA VAL A 250 4.59 -21.46 -2.88
C VAL A 250 3.52 -22.34 -2.23
N LEU A 251 2.24 -22.10 -2.56
CA LEU A 251 1.15 -22.92 -2.03
C LEU A 251 1.23 -24.36 -2.55
N LYS A 252 0.99 -25.31 -1.65
CA LYS A 252 1.08 -26.74 -1.93
C LYS A 252 -0.17 -27.24 -2.65
N GLU A 253 -0.24 -27.09 -3.97
CA GLU A 253 -1.22 -27.82 -4.78
C GLU A 253 -0.68 -29.21 -5.16
N ASN A 254 -1.57 -30.19 -5.33
CA ASN A 254 -1.24 -31.61 -5.56
C ASN A 254 -0.29 -31.88 -6.77
N GLY A 255 -0.14 -30.92 -7.70
CA GLY A 255 0.80 -30.99 -8.82
C GLY A 255 2.24 -30.54 -8.52
N TRP A 256 2.46 -29.75 -7.47
CA TRP A 256 3.74 -29.08 -7.18
C TRP A 256 4.66 -29.91 -6.28
N GLY A 257 4.07 -30.66 -5.34
CA GLY A 257 4.80 -31.37 -4.28
C GLY A 257 5.72 -32.51 -4.75
N ARG A 258 5.71 -32.86 -6.04
CA ARG A 258 6.67 -33.82 -6.64
C ARG A 258 7.93 -33.14 -7.19
N GLN A 259 7.89 -31.83 -7.43
CA GLN A 259 8.93 -31.09 -8.16
C GLN A 259 9.63 -30.04 -7.30
N LEU A 260 8.95 -29.54 -6.27
CA LEU A 260 9.54 -28.59 -5.32
C LEU A 260 9.54 -29.17 -3.90
N PRO A 261 10.61 -28.92 -3.11
CA PRO A 261 10.62 -29.17 -1.69
C PRO A 261 9.39 -28.55 -1.01
N THR A 262 8.96 -29.18 0.09
CA THR A 262 7.82 -28.69 0.87
C THR A 262 8.12 -27.28 1.36
N CYS A 263 7.18 -26.34 1.15
CA CYS A 263 7.30 -24.95 1.57
C CYS A 263 8.46 -24.16 0.96
N SER A 264 8.86 -24.54 -0.25
CA SER A 264 9.80 -23.76 -1.06
C SER A 264 9.32 -22.32 -1.23
N THR A 265 10.26 -21.39 -1.16
CA THR A 265 10.01 -20.00 -1.55
C THR A 265 9.97 -19.87 -3.07
N VAL A 266 9.45 -18.75 -3.57
CA VAL A 266 9.53 -18.40 -4.99
C VAL A 266 10.98 -18.34 -5.46
N GLY A 267 11.88 -17.82 -4.63
CA GLY A 267 13.32 -17.80 -4.90
C GLY A 267 13.91 -19.21 -5.04
N ASP A 268 13.57 -20.12 -4.13
CA ASP A 268 14.00 -21.52 -4.20
C ASP A 268 13.48 -22.19 -5.48
N ALA A 269 12.20 -21.99 -5.78
CA ALA A 269 11.56 -22.58 -6.95
C ALA A 269 12.19 -22.05 -8.25
N ALA A 270 12.48 -20.75 -8.34
CA ALA A 270 13.17 -20.15 -9.47
C ALA A 270 14.59 -20.71 -9.63
N ALA A 271 15.32 -20.88 -8.52
CA ALA A 271 16.67 -21.46 -8.55
C ALA A 271 16.67 -22.91 -9.04
N ILE A 272 15.74 -23.74 -8.53
CA ILE A 272 15.57 -25.14 -8.95
C ILE A 272 15.28 -25.20 -10.45
N LEU A 273 14.26 -24.48 -10.92
CA LEU A 273 13.85 -24.50 -12.33
C LEU A 273 14.91 -23.93 -13.28
N SER A 274 15.78 -23.03 -12.80
CA SER A 274 16.94 -22.54 -13.58
C SER A 274 18.08 -23.55 -13.68
N SER A 275 18.24 -24.39 -12.65
CA SER A 275 19.35 -25.36 -12.55
C SER A 275 19.08 -26.69 -13.26
N GLU A 276 17.82 -27.03 -13.51
CA GLU A 276 17.45 -28.28 -14.15
C GLU A 276 17.75 -28.24 -15.67
N SER A 277 18.77 -28.99 -16.08
CA SER A 277 19.18 -29.12 -17.49
C SER A 277 18.05 -29.63 -18.39
N SER A 278 18.12 -29.28 -19.68
CA SER A 278 17.20 -29.68 -20.76
C SER A 278 17.05 -31.19 -20.96
N ASP A 279 17.88 -32.00 -20.30
CA ASP A 279 17.90 -33.46 -20.41
C ASP A 279 17.06 -34.16 -19.31
N THR A 280 16.41 -33.41 -18.42
CA THR A 280 15.39 -33.98 -17.52
C THR A 280 14.12 -34.32 -18.32
N PRO A 281 13.50 -35.51 -18.13
CA PRO A 281 12.34 -35.93 -18.90
C PRO A 281 11.24 -34.88 -18.92
N LYS A 282 10.62 -34.66 -20.09
CA LYS A 282 9.58 -33.67 -20.45
C LYS A 282 8.27 -33.73 -19.64
N ASP A 283 8.27 -34.23 -18.41
CA ASP A 283 7.05 -34.58 -17.67
C ASP A 283 6.66 -33.57 -16.57
N SER A 284 7.34 -32.43 -16.47
CA SER A 284 6.94 -31.40 -15.50
C SER A 284 6.03 -30.34 -16.12
N SER A 285 4.70 -30.55 -16.04
CA SER A 285 3.67 -29.56 -16.41
C SER A 285 3.92 -28.16 -15.82
N LEU A 286 4.53 -28.08 -14.63
CA LEU A 286 4.96 -26.84 -13.98
C LEU A 286 5.98 -26.06 -14.82
N ARG A 287 7.08 -26.70 -15.23
CA ARG A 287 8.18 -26.04 -15.95
C ARG A 287 7.70 -25.51 -17.29
N ASP A 288 6.90 -26.30 -18.00
CA ASP A 288 6.34 -25.88 -19.28
C ASP A 288 5.39 -24.70 -19.11
N HIS A 289 4.55 -24.71 -18.08
CA HIS A 289 3.65 -23.59 -17.80
C HIS A 289 4.41 -22.32 -17.38
N VAL A 290 5.42 -22.43 -16.50
CA VAL A 290 6.30 -21.31 -16.13
C VAL A 290 7.02 -20.78 -17.37
N ARG A 291 7.56 -21.64 -18.25
CA ARG A 291 8.25 -21.23 -19.47
C ARG A 291 7.32 -20.50 -20.45
N GLN A 292 6.07 -20.96 -20.60
CA GLN A 292 5.06 -20.26 -21.39
C GLN A 292 4.79 -18.85 -20.84
N LEU A 293 4.71 -18.71 -19.52
CA LEU A 293 4.57 -17.40 -18.87
C LEU A 293 5.81 -16.52 -19.06
N GLN A 294 7.03 -17.07 -18.97
CA GLN A 294 8.26 -16.32 -19.23
C GLN A 294 8.28 -15.70 -20.63
N GLN A 295 7.79 -16.42 -21.64
CA GLN A 295 7.69 -15.94 -23.03
C GLN A 295 6.65 -14.84 -23.23
N ARG A 296 5.74 -14.65 -22.26
CA ARG A 296 4.60 -13.73 -22.33
C ARG A 296 4.55 -12.84 -21.10
N VAL A 297 5.70 -12.54 -20.48
CA VAL A 297 5.75 -11.83 -19.20
C VAL A 297 4.99 -10.50 -19.24
N ASP A 298 5.12 -9.74 -20.33
CA ASP A 298 4.44 -8.45 -20.49
C ASP A 298 2.93 -8.54 -20.76
N HIS A 299 2.38 -9.74 -20.91
CA HIS A 299 0.99 -9.97 -21.35
C HIS A 299 0.10 -10.60 -20.27
N PHE A 300 0.61 -10.82 -19.05
CA PHE A 300 -0.19 -11.36 -17.95
C PHE A 300 -0.23 -10.42 -16.74
N ASN A 301 -1.24 -10.60 -15.89
CA ASN A 301 -1.41 -9.81 -14.69
C ASN A 301 -0.33 -10.15 -13.63
N HIS A 302 0.50 -9.18 -13.27
CA HIS A 302 1.56 -9.32 -12.27
C HIS A 302 1.06 -9.34 -10.81
N THR A 303 -0.25 -9.30 -10.59
CA THR A 303 -0.85 -9.32 -9.26
C THR A 303 -0.67 -10.68 -8.58
N LEU A 304 -0.27 -10.63 -7.30
CA LEU A 304 -0.18 -11.79 -6.41
C LEU A 304 -1.19 -11.67 -5.28
N ILE A 305 -1.77 -12.79 -4.87
CA ILE A 305 -2.58 -12.86 -3.66
C ILE A 305 -1.88 -13.78 -2.68
N VAL A 306 -1.60 -13.29 -1.48
CA VAL A 306 -0.86 -14.00 -0.44
C VAL A 306 -1.68 -14.07 0.84
N VAL A 307 -1.43 -15.09 1.65
CA VAL A 307 -2.08 -15.30 2.94
C VAL A 307 -1.07 -15.61 4.03
N SER A 308 -1.37 -15.25 5.28
CA SER A 308 -0.51 -15.52 6.43
C SER A 308 -1.29 -15.52 7.75
N ALA A 309 -0.76 -16.26 8.72
CA ALA A 309 -1.23 -16.28 10.11
C ALA A 309 -1.07 -14.93 10.82
N SER A 310 0.06 -14.27 10.55
CA SER A 310 0.40 -12.95 11.07
C SER A 310 0.68 -12.00 9.90
N ALA A 311 0.51 -10.71 10.15
CA ALA A 311 0.98 -9.71 9.22
C ALA A 311 2.51 -9.79 9.03
N ASP A 312 3.26 -10.38 9.97
CA ASP A 312 4.73 -10.49 9.89
C ASP A 312 5.23 -11.61 8.96
N GLY A 313 4.30 -12.37 8.36
CA GLY A 313 4.60 -13.57 7.61
C GLY A 313 4.83 -14.80 8.52
N PRO A 314 5.35 -15.90 7.96
CA PRO A 314 5.68 -16.07 6.55
C PRO A 314 4.44 -16.06 5.65
N PHE A 315 4.56 -15.48 4.46
CA PHE A 315 3.47 -15.41 3.49
C PHE A 315 3.46 -16.62 2.57
N THR A 316 2.29 -17.18 2.31
CA THR A 316 2.06 -18.20 1.28
C THR A 316 1.26 -17.59 0.14
N ILE A 317 1.67 -17.82 -1.11
CA ILE A 317 0.96 -17.32 -2.30
C ILE A 317 -0.31 -18.14 -2.50
N TRP A 318 -1.46 -17.56 -2.19
CA TRP A 318 -2.76 -18.18 -2.39
C TRP A 318 -3.21 -18.18 -3.86
N ASP A 319 -2.89 -17.11 -4.61
CA ASP A 319 -3.04 -17.06 -6.06
C ASP A 319 -1.82 -16.42 -6.73
N GLY A 320 -1.41 -16.99 -7.88
CA GLY A 320 -0.30 -16.48 -8.68
C GLY A 320 1.04 -17.20 -8.54
N ASN A 321 1.09 -18.44 -8.02
CA ASN A 321 2.34 -19.20 -7.86
C ASN A 321 3.21 -19.23 -9.14
N HIS A 322 2.63 -19.65 -10.27
CA HIS A 322 3.35 -19.74 -11.54
C HIS A 322 3.85 -18.38 -12.04
N ARG A 323 3.03 -17.34 -11.86
CA ARG A 323 3.34 -15.96 -12.26
C ARG A 323 4.52 -15.43 -11.44
N ALA A 324 4.49 -15.61 -10.12
CA ALA A 324 5.56 -15.18 -9.23
C ALA A 324 6.91 -15.81 -9.60
N ILE A 325 6.92 -17.11 -9.93
CA ILE A 325 8.14 -17.80 -10.36
C ILE A 325 8.60 -17.31 -11.73
N ALA A 326 7.70 -17.19 -12.69
CA ALA A 326 8.05 -16.66 -14.01
C ALA A 326 8.66 -15.26 -13.92
N LEU A 327 8.07 -14.38 -13.09
CA LEU A 327 8.60 -13.04 -12.79
C LEU A 327 9.96 -13.10 -12.12
N ALA A 328 10.14 -13.96 -11.11
CA ALA A 328 11.42 -14.14 -10.42
C ALA A 328 12.57 -14.58 -11.34
N LEU A 329 12.24 -15.23 -12.46
CA LEU A 329 13.19 -15.70 -13.49
C LEU A 329 13.48 -14.66 -14.58
N THR A 330 12.60 -13.68 -14.80
CA THR A 330 12.67 -12.78 -15.97
C THR A 330 12.80 -11.31 -15.64
N GLN A 331 12.26 -10.88 -14.50
CA GLN A 331 12.19 -9.47 -14.11
C GLN A 331 13.29 -9.11 -13.09
N PRO A 332 13.73 -7.84 -13.05
CA PRO A 332 14.69 -7.38 -12.06
C PRO A 332 14.10 -7.37 -10.65
N ASP A 333 14.96 -7.48 -9.64
CA ASP A 333 14.56 -7.47 -8.23
C ASP A 333 13.77 -6.22 -7.79
N SER A 334 13.99 -5.09 -8.48
CA SER A 334 13.28 -3.82 -8.26
C SER A 334 11.91 -3.74 -8.93
N HIS A 335 11.50 -4.76 -9.68
CA HIS A 335 10.20 -4.80 -10.35
C HIS A 335 9.07 -4.76 -9.33
N LEU A 336 8.12 -3.85 -9.52
CA LEU A 336 7.02 -3.64 -8.57
C LEU A 336 5.82 -4.51 -8.91
N LEU A 337 5.26 -5.16 -7.90
CA LEU A 337 4.12 -6.06 -7.98
C LEU A 337 2.99 -5.53 -7.12
N LEU A 338 1.76 -5.54 -7.65
CA LEU A 338 0.58 -5.39 -6.81
C LEU A 338 0.37 -6.70 -6.03
N VAL A 339 0.25 -6.59 -4.71
CA VAL A 339 0.06 -7.74 -3.83
C VAL A 339 -1.18 -7.51 -2.97
N TYR A 340 -2.07 -8.48 -2.95
CA TYR A 340 -3.16 -8.58 -1.98
C TYR A 340 -2.74 -9.54 -0.86
N MET A 341 -3.00 -9.18 0.39
CA MET A 341 -2.56 -9.90 1.57
C MET A 341 -3.75 -10.19 2.48
N GLY A 342 -4.05 -11.47 2.68
CA GLY A 342 -5.04 -11.95 3.64
C GLY A 342 -4.38 -12.36 4.95
N VAL A 343 -4.83 -11.80 6.07
CA VAL A 343 -4.29 -12.12 7.40
C VAL A 343 -5.39 -12.69 8.27
N SER A 344 -5.16 -13.88 8.81
CA SER A 344 -6.01 -14.52 9.82
C SER A 344 -5.19 -15.51 10.65
N PRO A 345 -5.28 -15.50 11.99
CA PRO A 345 -4.65 -16.52 12.84
C PRO A 345 -5.02 -17.95 12.45
N SER A 346 -6.18 -18.15 11.81
CA SER A 346 -6.65 -19.46 11.33
C SER A 346 -5.78 -20.06 10.24
N PHE A 347 -4.95 -19.27 9.55
CA PHE A 347 -3.96 -19.78 8.61
C PHE A 347 -2.80 -20.54 9.29
N ALA A 348 -2.58 -20.36 10.61
CA ALA A 348 -1.54 -21.07 11.37
C ALA A 348 -1.90 -22.52 11.71
N SER A 349 -3.20 -22.79 11.83
CA SER A 349 -3.72 -24.12 12.12
C SER A 349 -3.78 -24.93 10.83
N PRO A 350 -3.72 -26.28 10.86
CA PRO A 350 -4.16 -27.12 9.75
C PRO A 350 -5.67 -26.96 9.52
N HIS A 351 -6.12 -25.74 9.20
CA HIS A 351 -7.50 -25.41 8.92
C HIS A 351 -7.91 -26.20 7.69
N ARG A 352 -8.73 -27.24 7.92
CA ARG A 352 -9.22 -28.16 6.89
C ARG A 352 -8.09 -28.87 6.10
N GLY A 353 -6.93 -29.16 6.70
CA GLY A 353 -5.85 -29.93 6.06
C GLY A 353 -4.81 -29.09 5.29
N SER A 354 -4.52 -27.89 5.80
CA SER A 354 -3.71 -26.78 5.24
C SER A 354 -2.83 -27.06 4.01
N LEU A 355 -3.17 -26.35 2.94
CA LEU A 355 -2.31 -26.09 1.77
C LEU A 355 -1.19 -25.07 2.09
N TYR A 356 -1.29 -24.39 3.24
CA TYR A 356 -0.44 -23.30 3.68
C TYR A 356 0.84 -23.78 4.36
N CYS A 357 1.88 -22.97 4.24
CA CYS A 357 3.15 -23.23 4.87
C CYS A 357 3.33 -22.27 6.06
N PRO A 358 3.16 -22.75 7.32
CA PRO A 358 3.23 -21.93 8.53
C PRO A 358 4.64 -21.50 8.94
#